data_AF-A0A7H4NWI6-F1
#
_entry.id   AF-A0A7H4NWI6-F1
#
_cell.length_a   1.000
_cell.length_b   1.000
_cell.length_c   1.000
_cell.angle_alpha   90.00
_cell.angle_beta   90.00
_cell.angle_gamma   90.00
#
_symmetry.space_group_name_H-M   'P 1'
#
loop_
_entity.id
_entity.type
_entity.pdbx_description
1 polymer ?
#
loop_
_entity_poly.entity_id
_entity_poly.type
_entity_poly.pdbx_seq_one_letter_code
_entity_poly.pdbx_strand_id
1 'polypeptide(L)'
;MLSALDAQFPAGQAQFTLGDTCAHYDTNIAGMEGLSRALWGLFPLWAGGEETPFAEKYIQAIKLGTDPDSPQYWGDTGPYDQRLVEMAAYGLGLALLQTRLTDVFSQKELANFHRWLNQITDAQMPDSNWNYFAIIVQLGFKRAGLAFDQAAIDRRFAMMEAYYLGEGWYSDGPGRPKITTSLWLFIFTAYCTPP
;
A
#
# COMPACT_ATOMS: atom_id res chain seq x y z
N MET A 1 -16.22 -5.54 16.66
CA MET A 1 -16.14 -5.21 15.21
C MET A 1 -15.09 -6.05 14.49
N LEU A 2 -13.86 -6.20 15.02
CA LEU A 2 -12.81 -7.01 14.39
C LEU A 2 -13.10 -8.52 14.31
N SER A 3 -13.93 -9.06 15.20
CA SER A 3 -14.26 -10.50 15.24
C SER A 3 -14.96 -11.03 13.99
N ALA A 4 -15.79 -10.20 13.34
CA ALA A 4 -16.48 -10.58 12.10
C ALA A 4 -15.53 -10.63 10.90
N LEU A 5 -14.54 -9.74 10.86
CA LEU A 5 -13.51 -9.72 9.82
C LEU A 5 -12.54 -10.89 9.99
N ASP A 6 -12.15 -11.18 11.23
CA ASP A 6 -11.25 -12.29 11.53
C ASP A 6 -11.86 -13.66 11.21
N ALA A 7 -13.16 -13.85 11.49
CA ALA A 7 -13.87 -15.08 11.17
C ALA A 7 -13.95 -15.38 9.66
N GLN A 8 -13.83 -14.36 8.81
CA GLN A 8 -13.87 -14.52 7.35
C GLN A 8 -12.49 -14.79 6.73
N PHE A 9 -11.40 -14.58 7.47
CA PHE A 9 -10.06 -14.86 6.97
C PHE A 9 -9.52 -16.17 7.57
N PRO A 10 -9.15 -17.20 6.80
CA PRO A 10 -8.53 -18.40 7.37
C PRO A 10 -7.05 -18.17 7.68
N ALA A 11 -6.52 -18.79 8.75
CA ALA A 11 -5.08 -18.78 8.99
C ALA A 11 -4.31 -19.52 7.86
N GLY A 12 -3.15 -18.99 7.45
CA GLY A 12 -2.29 -19.59 6.42
C GLY A 12 -2.67 -19.27 4.97
N GLN A 13 -3.60 -18.33 4.75
CA GLN A 13 -3.95 -17.83 3.42
C GLN A 13 -3.40 -16.42 3.19
N ALA A 14 -2.98 -16.12 1.96
CA ALA A 14 -2.51 -14.80 1.55
C ALA A 14 -3.64 -13.85 1.11
N GLN A 15 -4.90 -14.31 1.12
CA GLN A 15 -6.02 -13.66 0.44
C GLN A 15 -7.35 -13.92 1.17
N PHE A 16 -8.28 -12.96 1.17
CA PHE A 16 -9.68 -13.17 1.58
C PHE A 16 -10.64 -12.17 0.93
N THR A 17 -11.87 -12.62 0.65
CA THR A 17 -12.88 -11.83 -0.06
C THR A 17 -13.85 -11.15 0.93
N LEU A 18 -13.97 -9.82 0.86
CA LEU A 18 -14.97 -9.04 1.60
C LEU A 18 -16.23 -8.81 0.73
N GLY A 19 -16.91 -9.89 0.34
CA GLY A 19 -18.14 -9.85 -0.45
C GLY A 19 -17.99 -9.56 -1.95
N ASP A 20 -18.95 -10.04 -2.74
CA ASP A 20 -18.97 -9.96 -4.21
C ASP A 20 -19.40 -8.58 -4.73
N THR A 21 -18.53 -7.58 -4.58
CA THR A 21 -18.69 -6.27 -5.26
C THR A 21 -17.56 -6.02 -6.25
N CYS A 22 -17.17 -7.04 -7.01
CA CYS A 22 -16.12 -6.93 -8.02
C CYS A 22 -16.66 -6.54 -9.39
N ALA A 23 -16.13 -5.43 -9.92
CA ALA A 23 -15.97 -5.24 -11.35
C ALA A 23 -14.80 -6.11 -11.84
N HIS A 24 -15.09 -7.11 -12.66
CA HIS A 24 -14.22 -7.86 -13.57
C HIS A 24 -12.71 -8.01 -13.22
N TYR A 25 -12.30 -8.88 -12.28
CA TYR A 25 -10.92 -9.42 -12.22
C TYR A 25 -10.88 -10.85 -11.63
N ASP A 26 -9.81 -11.60 -11.92
CA ASP A 26 -9.55 -12.96 -11.45
C ASP A 26 -9.65 -13.07 -9.91
N THR A 27 -10.25 -14.16 -9.41
CA THR A 27 -10.59 -14.39 -7.99
C THR A 27 -9.39 -14.26 -7.03
N ASN A 28 -8.16 -14.44 -7.51
CA ASN A 28 -6.94 -14.28 -6.72
C ASN A 28 -6.58 -12.81 -6.42
N ILE A 29 -6.94 -11.88 -7.31
CA ILE A 29 -6.67 -10.43 -7.13
C ILE A 29 -7.67 -9.85 -6.12
N ALA A 30 -8.94 -10.25 -6.21
CA ALA A 30 -10.01 -9.82 -5.30
C ALA A 30 -9.71 -10.16 -3.83
N GLY A 31 -9.06 -11.29 -3.58
CA GLY A 31 -8.69 -11.71 -2.22
C GLY A 31 -7.48 -10.94 -1.64
N MET A 32 -6.55 -10.48 -2.48
CA MET A 32 -5.45 -9.61 -2.04
C MET A 32 -5.97 -8.19 -1.74
N GLU A 33 -6.90 -7.70 -2.56
CA GLU A 33 -7.56 -6.41 -2.35
C GLU A 33 -8.36 -6.37 -1.03
N GLY A 34 -9.05 -7.46 -0.66
CA GLY A 34 -9.71 -7.55 0.63
C GLY A 34 -8.73 -7.39 1.82
N LEU A 35 -7.54 -7.97 1.69
CA LEU A 35 -6.48 -7.85 2.68
C LEU A 35 -5.91 -6.44 2.78
N SER A 36 -5.52 -5.82 1.67
CA SER A 36 -4.97 -4.45 1.67
C SER A 36 -5.98 -3.43 2.21
N ARG A 37 -7.26 -3.57 1.86
CA ARG A 37 -8.36 -2.73 2.39
C ARG A 37 -8.50 -2.83 3.91
N ALA A 38 -8.38 -4.03 4.47
CA ALA A 38 -8.35 -4.20 5.92
C ALA A 38 -7.10 -3.57 6.56
N LEU A 39 -5.94 -3.74 5.91
CA LEU A 39 -4.66 -3.24 6.39
C LEU A 39 -4.58 -1.71 6.47
N TRP A 40 -5.32 -0.99 5.63
CA TRP A 40 -5.48 0.47 5.76
C TRP A 40 -5.99 0.91 7.14
N GLY A 41 -6.84 0.10 7.79
CA GLY A 41 -7.33 0.36 9.14
C GLY A 41 -6.47 -0.29 10.23
N LEU A 42 -5.94 -1.50 9.96
CA LEU A 42 -5.17 -2.26 10.96
C LEU A 42 -3.81 -1.63 11.25
N PHE A 43 -3.08 -1.13 10.25
CA PHE A 43 -1.77 -0.53 10.48
C PHE A 43 -1.81 0.70 11.42
N PRO A 44 -2.73 1.68 11.23
CA PRO A 44 -2.92 2.75 12.21
C PRO A 44 -3.30 2.25 13.61
N LEU A 45 -4.15 1.21 13.69
CA LEU A 45 -4.55 0.61 14.96
C LEU A 45 -3.34 0.05 15.73
N TRP A 46 -2.50 -0.72 15.04
CA TRP A 46 -1.25 -1.26 15.59
C TRP A 46 -0.28 -0.15 15.98
N ALA A 47 -0.22 0.93 15.17
CA ALA A 47 0.64 2.06 15.46
C ALA A 47 0.23 2.76 16.77
N GLY A 48 -1.07 2.82 17.07
CA GLY A 48 -1.66 3.34 18.30
C GLY A 48 -1.47 2.48 19.55
N GLY A 49 -0.87 1.29 19.43
CA GLY A 49 -0.52 0.43 20.56
C GLY A 49 -1.63 -0.49 21.05
N GLU A 50 -2.70 -0.68 20.27
CA GLU A 50 -3.74 -1.66 20.59
C GLU A 50 -3.23 -3.09 20.34
N GLU A 51 -3.37 -3.98 21.32
CA GLU A 51 -3.12 -5.41 21.13
C GLU A 51 -4.15 -5.96 20.13
N THR A 52 -3.69 -6.37 18.96
CA THR A 52 -4.53 -7.07 17.99
C THR A 52 -4.18 -8.56 18.02
N PRO A 53 -5.08 -9.43 18.51
CA PRO A 53 -4.85 -10.88 18.64
C PRO A 53 -4.57 -11.62 17.33
N PHE A 54 -4.61 -10.93 16.19
CA PHE A 54 -4.58 -11.49 14.85
C PHE A 54 -3.46 -10.91 13.97
N ALA A 55 -2.58 -10.06 14.51
CA ALA A 55 -1.51 -9.43 13.74
C ALA A 55 -0.65 -10.47 13.00
N GLU A 56 -0.28 -11.56 13.67
CA GLU A 56 0.55 -12.63 13.10
C GLU A 56 -0.04 -13.25 11.83
N LYS A 57 -1.36 -13.43 11.79
CA LYS A 57 -2.06 -13.99 10.63
C LYS A 57 -1.97 -13.07 9.42
N TYR A 58 -2.16 -11.77 9.61
CA TYR A 58 -2.03 -10.79 8.54
C TYR A 58 -0.58 -10.66 8.07
N ILE A 59 0.38 -10.66 8.99
CA ILE A 59 1.81 -10.67 8.64
C ILE A 59 2.16 -11.93 7.83
N GLN A 60 1.66 -13.10 8.23
CA GLN A 60 1.90 -14.35 7.50
C GLN A 60 1.31 -14.32 6.09
N ALA A 61 0.15 -13.69 5.90
CA ALA A 61 -0.45 -13.49 4.60
C ALA A 61 0.44 -12.64 3.68
N ILE A 62 1.05 -11.57 4.22
CA ILE A 62 1.99 -10.72 3.49
C ILE A 62 3.23 -11.51 3.06
N LYS A 63 3.79 -12.32 3.98
CA LYS A 63 4.95 -13.18 3.71
C LYS A 63 4.67 -14.15 2.56
N LEU A 64 3.53 -14.84 2.60
CA LEU A 64 3.13 -15.81 1.57
C LEU A 64 2.82 -15.15 0.23
N GLY A 65 2.22 -13.96 0.26
CA GLY A 65 1.80 -13.23 -0.94
C GLY A 65 2.95 -12.55 -1.69
N THR A 66 4.05 -12.25 -1.00
CA THR A 66 5.21 -11.54 -1.58
C THR A 66 6.38 -12.47 -1.92
N ASP A 67 6.30 -13.74 -1.53
CA ASP A 67 7.30 -14.76 -1.84
C ASP A 67 7.04 -15.36 -3.24
N PRO A 68 7.97 -15.23 -4.20
CA PRO A 68 7.77 -15.70 -5.57
C PRO A 68 7.82 -17.23 -5.66
N ASP A 69 8.40 -17.90 -4.66
CA ASP A 69 8.42 -19.36 -4.55
C ASP A 69 7.12 -19.92 -3.94
N SER A 70 6.25 -19.05 -3.40
CA SER A 70 5.00 -19.45 -2.77
C SER A 70 3.94 -19.75 -3.82
N PRO A 71 3.16 -20.84 -3.68
CA PRO A 71 2.00 -21.09 -4.53
C PRO A 71 0.90 -20.03 -4.37
N GLN A 72 1.01 -19.17 -3.35
CA GLN A 72 0.09 -18.07 -3.06
C GLN A 72 0.67 -16.70 -3.45
N TYR A 73 1.76 -16.67 -4.24
CA TYR A 73 2.36 -15.44 -4.71
C TYR A 73 1.33 -14.56 -5.43
N TRP A 74 1.29 -13.27 -5.11
CA TRP A 74 0.37 -12.31 -5.73
C TRP A 74 0.76 -11.93 -7.15
N GLY A 75 1.89 -12.43 -7.66
CA GLY A 75 2.37 -12.18 -9.01
C GLY A 75 3.05 -10.82 -9.17
N ASP A 76 3.67 -10.64 -10.34
CA ASP A 76 4.29 -9.38 -10.74
C ASP A 76 3.25 -8.45 -11.36
N THR A 77 3.39 -7.15 -11.12
CA THR A 77 2.43 -6.13 -11.58
C THR A 77 2.63 -5.76 -13.04
N GLY A 78 1.54 -5.55 -13.76
CA GLY A 78 1.55 -5.01 -15.12
C GLY A 78 1.26 -3.51 -15.18
N PRO A 79 1.21 -2.93 -16.40
CA PRO A 79 0.66 -1.60 -16.62
C PRO A 79 -0.80 -1.50 -16.13
N TYR A 80 -1.15 -0.38 -15.49
CA TYR A 80 -2.53 -0.07 -15.06
C TYR A 80 -3.16 -1.11 -14.11
N ASP A 81 -2.33 -1.73 -13.29
CA ASP A 81 -2.72 -2.85 -12.44
C ASP A 81 -3.25 -2.38 -11.07
N GLN A 82 -4.40 -2.93 -10.64
CA GLN A 82 -5.02 -2.61 -9.36
C GLN A 82 -4.09 -2.89 -8.17
N ARG A 83 -3.21 -3.89 -8.30
CA ARG A 83 -2.24 -4.24 -7.25
C ARG A 83 -1.36 -3.05 -6.86
N LEU A 84 -1.08 -2.16 -7.80
CA LEU A 84 -0.31 -0.94 -7.55
C LEU A 84 -1.03 0.02 -6.60
N VAL A 85 -2.37 0.08 -6.64
CA VAL A 85 -3.15 0.87 -5.68
C VAL A 85 -3.05 0.23 -4.29
N GLU A 86 -3.16 -1.09 -4.23
CA GLU A 86 -3.14 -1.83 -2.97
C GLU A 86 -1.78 -1.79 -2.27
N MET A 87 -0.68 -1.67 -3.02
CA MET A 87 0.67 -1.49 -2.50
C MET A 87 0.79 -0.29 -1.54
N ALA A 88 -0.01 0.76 -1.72
CA ALA A 88 0.02 1.94 -0.86
C ALA A 88 -0.39 1.65 0.60
N ALA A 89 -1.27 0.66 0.84
CA ALA A 89 -1.62 0.25 2.20
C ALA A 89 -0.38 -0.22 2.98
N TYR A 90 0.48 -0.99 2.31
CA TYR A 90 1.72 -1.51 2.87
C TYR A 90 2.78 -0.42 3.03
N GLY A 91 2.86 0.52 2.09
CA GLY A 91 3.69 1.71 2.23
C GLY A 91 3.33 2.54 3.47
N LEU A 92 2.03 2.73 3.73
CA LEU A 92 1.56 3.36 4.97
C LEU A 92 1.97 2.53 6.19
N GLY A 93 1.79 1.21 6.16
CA GLY A 93 2.19 0.31 7.24
C GLY A 93 3.68 0.46 7.60
N LEU A 94 4.55 0.47 6.59
CA LEU A 94 5.99 0.72 6.76
C LEU A 94 6.27 2.09 7.39
N ALA A 95 5.58 3.15 6.94
CA ALA A 95 5.77 4.49 7.47
C ALA A 95 5.35 4.65 8.95
N LEU A 96 4.28 3.97 9.36
CA LEU A 96 3.71 4.05 10.70
C LEU A 96 4.42 3.14 11.71
N LEU A 97 4.76 1.93 11.30
CA LEU A 97 5.30 0.90 12.18
C LEU A 97 6.81 0.81 12.14
N GLN A 98 7.45 1.20 11.03
CA GLN A 98 8.90 1.22 10.85
C GLN A 98 9.51 -0.13 11.26
N THR A 99 10.47 -0.13 12.18
CA THR A 99 11.12 -1.36 12.67
C THR A 99 10.15 -2.35 13.30
N ARG A 100 9.05 -1.89 13.94
CA ARG A 100 8.02 -2.78 14.49
C ARG A 100 7.39 -3.68 13.42
N LEU A 101 7.32 -3.22 12.17
CA LEU A 101 6.84 -4.05 11.06
C LEU A 101 7.97 -4.82 10.41
N THR A 102 9.15 -4.25 10.20
CA THR A 102 10.23 -4.97 9.50
C THR A 102 10.84 -6.10 10.34
N ASP A 103 10.88 -5.95 11.66
CA ASP A 103 11.52 -6.91 12.57
C ASP A 103 10.77 -8.24 12.66
N VAL A 104 9.50 -8.30 12.24
CA VAL A 104 8.72 -9.56 12.18
C VAL A 104 8.98 -10.37 10.90
N PHE A 105 9.77 -9.84 9.96
CA PHE A 105 10.19 -10.53 8.74
C PHE A 105 11.63 -11.02 8.88
N SER A 106 11.91 -12.22 8.40
CA SER A 106 13.29 -12.67 8.15
C SER A 106 13.91 -11.86 6.99
N GLN A 107 15.23 -11.92 6.83
CA GLN A 107 15.92 -11.20 5.76
C GLN A 107 15.39 -11.55 4.36
N LYS A 108 15.10 -12.84 4.08
CA LYS A 108 14.52 -13.27 2.80
C LYS A 108 13.11 -12.70 2.62
N GLU A 109 12.27 -12.79 3.64
CA GLU A 109 10.89 -12.31 3.57
C GLU A 109 10.82 -10.78 3.41
N LEU A 110 11.68 -10.03 4.10
CA LEU A 110 11.75 -8.58 3.97
C LEU A 110 12.25 -8.15 2.59
N ALA A 111 13.23 -8.85 2.03
CA ALA A 111 13.69 -8.62 0.66
C ALA A 111 12.61 -8.94 -0.38
N ASN A 112 11.84 -10.01 -0.18
CA ASN A 112 10.69 -10.37 -1.01
C ASN A 112 9.61 -9.28 -0.96
N PHE A 113 9.25 -8.82 0.25
CA PHE A 113 8.27 -7.76 0.45
C PHE A 113 8.70 -6.44 -0.18
N HIS A 114 9.95 -6.03 0.05
CA HIS A 114 10.53 -4.84 -0.57
C HIS A 114 10.51 -4.93 -2.09
N ARG A 115 11.00 -6.04 -2.66
CA ARG A 115 11.00 -6.26 -4.12
C ARG A 115 9.58 -6.17 -4.69
N TRP A 116 8.61 -6.83 -4.05
CA TRP A 116 7.24 -6.85 -4.53
C TRP A 116 6.63 -5.45 -4.55
N LEU A 117 6.78 -4.70 -3.47
CA LEU A 117 6.31 -3.31 -3.37
C LEU A 117 7.04 -2.37 -4.33
N ASN A 118 8.35 -2.54 -4.53
CA ASN A 118 9.16 -1.65 -5.35
C ASN A 118 8.83 -1.73 -6.86
N GLN A 119 8.00 -2.70 -7.29
CA GLN A 119 7.46 -2.72 -8.65
C GLN A 119 6.66 -1.45 -9.00
N ILE A 120 6.05 -0.80 -7.99
CA ILE A 120 5.27 0.44 -8.20
C ILE A 120 6.12 1.64 -8.65
N THR A 121 7.42 1.63 -8.32
CA THR A 121 8.32 2.77 -8.48
C THR A 121 8.30 3.30 -9.92
N ASP A 122 8.47 2.41 -10.90
CA ASP A 122 8.52 2.74 -12.31
C ASP A 122 7.32 2.19 -13.10
N ALA A 123 6.25 1.79 -12.40
CA ALA A 123 5.07 1.23 -13.05
C ALA A 123 4.35 2.25 -13.96
N GLN A 124 3.86 1.79 -15.11
CA GLN A 124 2.99 2.58 -15.97
C GLN A 124 1.60 2.66 -15.34
N MET A 125 1.16 3.88 -15.03
CA MET A 125 -0.08 4.17 -14.32
C MET A 125 -0.85 5.30 -15.02
N PRO A 126 -2.16 5.45 -14.78
CA PRO A 126 -2.88 6.64 -15.19
C PRO A 126 -2.24 7.88 -14.60
N ASP A 127 -2.20 8.97 -15.38
CA ASP A 127 -1.72 10.24 -14.86
C ASP A 127 -2.82 10.90 -14.02
N SER A 128 -2.88 10.49 -12.76
CA SER A 128 -3.90 10.86 -11.77
C SER A 128 -3.36 10.74 -10.36
N ASN A 129 -4.25 10.67 -9.37
CA ASN A 129 -3.94 10.30 -7.99
C ASN A 129 -3.12 8.99 -7.83
N TRP A 130 -2.99 8.15 -8.87
CA TRP A 130 -2.15 6.94 -8.83
C TRP A 130 -0.67 7.24 -8.58
N ASN A 131 -0.18 8.40 -9.00
CA ASN A 131 1.18 8.84 -8.70
C ASN A 131 1.45 8.92 -7.18
N TYR A 132 0.43 9.26 -6.38
CA TYR A 132 0.59 9.31 -4.94
C TYR A 132 0.79 7.94 -4.29
N PHE A 133 0.22 6.87 -4.85
CA PHE A 133 0.40 5.52 -4.31
C PHE A 133 1.86 5.09 -4.38
N ALA A 134 2.53 5.38 -5.51
CA ALA A 134 3.97 5.16 -5.67
C ALA A 134 4.79 5.95 -4.64
N ILE A 135 4.42 7.21 -4.42
CA ILE A 135 5.09 8.09 -3.44
C ILE A 135 4.94 7.54 -2.01
N ILE A 136 3.73 7.11 -1.61
CA ILE A 136 3.49 6.52 -0.28
C ILE A 136 4.40 5.31 -0.05
N VAL A 137 4.55 4.42 -1.04
CA VAL A 137 5.39 3.23 -0.91
C VAL A 137 6.86 3.63 -0.70
N GLN A 138 7.38 4.54 -1.52
CA GLN A 138 8.77 4.99 -1.40
C GLN A 138 9.05 5.73 -0.08
N LEU A 139 8.10 6.55 0.39
CA LEU A 139 8.18 7.19 1.70
C LEU A 139 8.10 6.16 2.84
N GLY A 140 7.30 5.10 2.67
CA GLY A 140 7.24 3.96 3.56
C GLY A 140 8.61 3.28 3.71
N PHE A 141 9.28 2.98 2.59
CA PHE A 141 10.65 2.46 2.61
C PHE A 141 11.61 3.39 3.35
N LYS A 142 11.61 4.68 3.00
CA LYS A 142 12.46 5.69 3.64
C LYS A 142 12.27 5.72 5.17
N ARG A 143 11.01 5.69 5.62
CA ARG A 143 10.66 5.72 7.05
C ARG A 143 11.01 4.43 7.78
N ALA A 144 10.90 3.28 7.12
CA ALA A 144 11.28 1.98 7.65
C ALA A 144 12.79 1.68 7.54
N GLY A 145 13.60 2.59 7.00
CA GLY A 145 15.04 2.39 6.80
C GLY A 145 15.39 1.42 5.67
N LEU A 146 14.46 1.16 4.75
CA LEU A 146 14.67 0.33 3.56
C LEU A 146 15.19 1.17 2.39
N ALA A 147 15.79 0.51 1.39
CA ALA A 147 16.24 1.18 0.17
C ALA A 147 15.05 1.82 -0.55
N PHE A 148 15.16 3.09 -0.90
CA PHE A 148 14.13 3.85 -1.62
C PHE A 148 14.78 4.68 -2.73
N ASP A 149 14.00 5.04 -3.75
CA ASP A 149 14.46 5.92 -4.84
C ASP A 149 13.87 7.33 -4.66
N GLN A 150 14.71 8.27 -4.20
CA GLN A 150 14.33 9.67 -4.07
C GLN A 150 14.00 10.30 -5.43
N ALA A 151 14.72 9.94 -6.49
CA ALA A 151 14.45 10.47 -7.82
C ALA A 151 13.08 9.99 -8.34
N ALA A 152 12.64 8.77 -7.99
CA ALA A 152 11.30 8.32 -8.32
C ALA A 152 10.21 9.13 -7.61
N ILE A 153 10.42 9.46 -6.33
CA ILE A 153 9.53 10.36 -5.57
C ILE A 153 9.44 11.71 -6.29
N ASP A 154 10.58 12.31 -6.61
CA ASP A 154 10.64 13.63 -7.24
C ASP A 154 10.00 13.62 -8.65
N ARG A 155 10.24 12.58 -9.45
CA ARG A 155 9.59 12.38 -10.77
C ARG A 155 8.08 12.35 -10.64
N ARG A 156 7.54 11.57 -9.69
CA ARG A 156 6.10 11.43 -9.47
C ARG A 156 5.47 12.72 -8.94
N PHE A 157 6.18 13.45 -8.07
CA PHE A 157 5.73 14.79 -7.65
C PHE A 157 5.64 15.77 -8.81
N ALA A 158 6.66 15.82 -9.67
CA ALA A 158 6.65 16.69 -10.85
C ALA A 158 5.48 16.37 -11.81
N MET A 159 5.11 15.10 -11.97
CA MET A 159 3.92 14.70 -12.74
C MET A 159 2.62 15.22 -12.12
N MET A 160 2.52 15.28 -10.79
CA MET A 160 1.34 15.80 -10.10
C MET A 160 1.25 17.33 -10.10
N GLU A 161 2.39 18.03 -10.09
CA GLU A 161 2.43 19.50 -10.19
C GLU A 161 1.82 20.01 -11.50
N ALA A 162 1.85 19.21 -12.57
CA ALA A 162 1.14 19.52 -13.82
C ALA A 162 -0.39 19.61 -13.67
N TYR A 163 -0.95 19.10 -12.57
CA TYR A 163 -2.38 19.10 -12.23
C TYR A 163 -2.74 19.96 -11.02
N TYR A 164 -1.76 20.68 -10.47
CA TYR A 164 -1.98 21.57 -9.34
C TYR A 164 -2.78 22.80 -9.79
N LEU A 165 -4.03 22.89 -9.31
CA LEU A 165 -4.96 23.96 -9.65
C LEU A 165 -4.87 25.17 -8.69
N GLY A 166 -3.95 25.15 -7.71
CA GLY A 166 -3.87 26.15 -6.64
C GLY A 166 -4.71 25.80 -5.40
N GLU A 167 -4.42 26.45 -4.27
CA GLU A 167 -5.15 26.35 -2.99
C GLU A 167 -5.37 24.92 -2.45
N GLY A 168 -4.43 24.00 -2.70
CA GLY A 168 -4.52 22.61 -2.25
C GLY A 168 -5.47 21.73 -3.09
N TRP A 169 -5.91 22.22 -4.25
CA TRP A 169 -6.74 21.47 -5.20
C TRP A 169 -5.88 20.80 -6.27
N TYR A 170 -6.19 19.53 -6.53
CA TYR A 170 -5.65 18.76 -7.66
C TYR A 170 -6.81 18.36 -8.58
N SER A 171 -6.56 18.30 -9.89
CA SER A 171 -7.48 17.69 -10.85
C SER A 171 -7.02 16.28 -11.25
N ASP A 172 -7.95 15.36 -11.51
CA ASP A 172 -7.65 14.02 -12.03
C ASP A 172 -7.32 14.03 -13.55
N GLY A 173 -6.53 15.02 -14.00
CA GLY A 173 -6.25 15.29 -15.41
C GLY A 173 -7.12 16.41 -16.02
N PRO A 174 -6.88 16.78 -17.30
CA PRO A 174 -7.65 17.83 -17.97
C PRO A 174 -9.13 17.42 -18.10
N GLY A 175 -10.03 18.20 -17.51
CA GLY A 175 -11.48 18.02 -17.68
C GLY A 175 -12.19 17.09 -16.68
N ARG A 176 -11.52 16.66 -15.59
CA ARG A 176 -12.14 15.81 -14.53
C ARG A 176 -12.47 16.58 -13.25
N PRO A 177 -13.46 16.11 -12.45
CA PRO A 177 -13.92 16.82 -11.25
C PRO A 177 -12.83 16.96 -10.17
N LYS A 178 -12.96 18.01 -9.36
CA LYS A 178 -12.08 18.34 -8.24
C LYS A 178 -12.27 17.34 -7.11
N ILE A 179 -11.20 16.80 -6.53
CA ILE A 179 -11.27 15.99 -5.31
C ILE A 179 -10.59 16.77 -4.18
N THR A 180 -11.31 16.94 -3.06
CA THR A 180 -10.72 17.38 -1.79
C THR A 180 -10.25 16.14 -1.05
N THR A 181 -8.96 16.00 -0.83
CA THR A 181 -8.40 14.81 -0.21
C THR A 181 -7.72 15.19 1.11
N SER A 182 -8.54 15.42 2.13
CA SER A 182 -8.14 15.79 3.50
C SER A 182 -7.20 14.79 4.17
N LEU A 183 -7.19 13.52 3.74
CA LEU A 183 -6.22 12.51 4.21
C LEU A 183 -4.79 12.75 3.67
N TRP A 184 -4.69 13.39 2.50
CA TRP A 184 -3.42 13.55 1.76
C TRP A 184 -2.61 14.74 2.27
N LEU A 185 -3.30 15.82 2.67
CA LEU A 185 -2.66 16.92 3.38
C LEU A 185 -2.05 16.44 4.71
N PHE A 186 -2.66 15.46 5.38
CA PHE A 186 -2.14 14.91 6.63
C PHE A 186 -0.84 14.11 6.40
N ILE A 187 -0.78 13.26 5.36
CA ILE A 187 0.45 12.54 5.00
C ILE A 187 1.54 13.53 4.58
N PHE A 188 1.20 14.53 3.76
CA PHE A 188 2.15 15.53 3.28
C PHE A 188 2.70 16.41 4.42
N THR A 189 1.83 16.86 5.33
CA THR A 189 2.23 17.73 6.46
C THR A 189 2.94 16.96 7.58
N ALA A 190 2.61 15.68 7.78
CA ALA A 190 3.21 14.88 8.85
C ALA A 190 4.54 14.20 8.46
N TYR A 191 4.80 13.99 7.16
CA TYR A 191 5.92 13.15 6.72
C TYR A 191 6.83 13.74 5.62
N CYS A 192 6.48 14.88 5.00
CA CYS A 192 7.31 15.52 3.96
C CYS A 192 8.03 16.80 4.40
N THR A 193 7.84 17.28 5.64
CA THR A 193 8.61 18.40 6.19
C THR A 193 9.82 17.88 6.98
N PRO A 194 11.04 18.42 6.74
CA PRO A 194 12.15 18.20 7.67
C PRO A 194 11.85 18.91 9.01
N PRO A 195 12.47 18.47 10.13
CA PRO A 195 12.29 19.10 11.44
C PRO A 195 12.71 20.58 11.46
#